data_AF-A0A937AN52-F1
#
_entry.id   AF-A0A937AN52-F1
#
_cell.length_a   1.000
_cell.length_b   1.000
_cell.length_c   1.000
_cell.angle_alpha   90.00
_cell.angle_beta   90.00
_cell.angle_gamma   90.00
#
_symmetry.space_group_name_H-M   'P 1'
#
loop_
_entity.id
_entity.type
_entity.pdbx_description
1 polymer ?
#
loop_
_entity_poly.entity_id
_entity_poly.type
_entity_poly.pdbx_seq_one_letter_code
_entity_poly.pdbx_strand_id
1 'polypeptide(L)'
;AGTEQVAGIVGMAKALRLCMECYPTAIKHIQQLNIQLCDGLTRIGGKVNGMNNDKRLCSILNMRFEDNLQSQNLLVELDLAGISVGGSVAYTAGFSSEIGPKILSDDFINIRFSFSRLNNRGEIFRVLSIIDYQLNGNTILEQALTT
;
A
#
# COMPACT_ATOMS: atom_id res chain seq x y z
N ALA A 1 -28.44 -27.29 -18.70
CA ALA A 1 -27.49 -27.62 -17.63
C ALA A 1 -26.34 -26.64 -17.72
N GLY A 2 -25.95 -25.99 -16.61
CA GLY A 2 -24.76 -25.13 -16.58
C GLY A 2 -23.55 -25.97 -16.21
N THR A 3 -22.49 -25.92 -17.02
CA THR A 3 -21.23 -26.62 -16.73
C THR A 3 -20.56 -25.97 -15.53
N GLU A 4 -20.36 -26.71 -14.45
CA GLU A 4 -19.70 -26.21 -13.25
C GLU A 4 -18.22 -25.91 -13.51
N GLN A 5 -17.71 -24.84 -12.89
CA GLN A 5 -16.29 -24.51 -12.91
C GLN A 5 -15.52 -25.38 -11.89
N VAL A 6 -15.50 -26.70 -12.10
CA VAL A 6 -14.96 -27.69 -11.15
C VAL A 6 -13.53 -27.35 -10.69
N ALA A 7 -12.66 -26.95 -11.61
CA ALA A 7 -11.28 -26.54 -11.26
C ALA A 7 -11.25 -25.30 -10.35
N GLY A 8 -12.12 -24.32 -10.60
CA GLY A 8 -12.24 -23.12 -9.77
C GLY A 8 -12.75 -23.42 -8.36
N ILE A 9 -13.73 -24.32 -8.25
CA ILE A 9 -14.28 -24.78 -6.97
C ILE A 9 -13.19 -25.47 -6.13
N VAL A 10 -12.48 -26.43 -6.73
CA VAL A 10 -11.39 -27.17 -6.04
C VAL A 10 -10.25 -26.23 -5.65
N GLY A 11 -9.85 -25.33 -6.55
CA GLY A 11 -8.80 -24.34 -6.28
C GLY A 11 -9.16 -23.39 -5.15
N MET A 12 -10.39 -22.84 -5.16
CA MET A 12 -10.88 -21.95 -4.10
C MET A 12 -10.93 -22.66 -2.75
N ALA A 13 -11.44 -23.89 -2.70
CA ALA A 13 -11.49 -24.68 -1.47
C ALA A 13 -10.10 -24.91 -0.88
N LYS A 14 -9.11 -25.24 -1.72
CA LYS A 14 -7.72 -25.42 -1.28
C LYS A 14 -7.09 -24.10 -0.81
N ALA A 15 -7.31 -23.01 -1.54
CA ALA A 15 -6.81 -21.69 -1.18
C ALA A 15 -7.38 -21.19 0.15
N LEU A 16 -8.69 -21.36 0.36
CA LEU A 16 -9.36 -21.03 1.61
C LEU A 16 -8.78 -21.82 2.78
N ARG A 17 -8.62 -23.14 2.62
CA ARG A 17 -8.01 -23.99 3.66
C ARG A 17 -6.62 -23.49 4.07
N LEU A 18 -5.74 -23.25 3.09
CA LEU A 18 -4.38 -22.74 3.34
C LEU A 18 -4.40 -21.34 4.00
N CYS A 19 -5.35 -20.49 3.62
CA CYS A 19 -5.53 -19.19 4.24
C CYS A 19 -5.87 -19.33 5.73
N MET A 20 -6.86 -20.19 6.05
CA MET A 20 -7.32 -20.41 7.43
C MET A 20 -6.25 -21.04 8.32
N GLU A 21 -5.42 -21.95 7.80
CA GLU A 21 -4.30 -22.56 8.53
C GLU A 21 -3.29 -21.52 9.03
N CYS A 22 -3.04 -20.45 8.27
CA CYS A 22 -2.08 -19.39 8.61
C CYS A 22 -2.75 -18.10 9.12
N TYR A 23 -4.08 -18.04 9.21
CA TYR A 23 -4.82 -16.80 9.40
C TYR A 23 -4.42 -16.01 10.66
N PRO A 24 -4.31 -16.63 11.86
CA PRO A 24 -4.01 -15.88 13.08
C PRO A 24 -2.60 -15.28 13.10
N THR A 25 -1.61 -15.99 12.54
CA THR A 25 -0.22 -15.51 12.46
C THR A 25 -0.05 -14.49 11.35
N ALA A 26 -0.70 -14.70 10.21
CA ALA A 26 -0.68 -13.77 9.08
C ALA A 26 -1.27 -12.40 9.45
N ILE A 27 -2.40 -12.34 10.19
CA ILE A 27 -2.98 -11.06 10.63
C ILE A 27 -1.98 -10.27 11.46
N LYS A 28 -1.36 -10.89 12.48
CA LYS A 28 -0.41 -10.20 13.37
C LYS A 28 0.78 -9.66 12.59
N HIS A 29 1.33 -10.47 11.68
CA HIS A 29 2.44 -10.08 10.81
C HIS A 29 2.09 -8.91 9.90
N ILE A 30 0.97 -9.02 9.17
CA ILE A 30 0.49 -7.97 8.27
C ILE A 30 0.22 -6.68 9.02
N GLN A 31 -0.43 -6.76 10.19
CA GLN A 31 -0.72 -5.60 11.02
C GLN A 31 0.57 -4.89 11.47
N GLN A 32 1.60 -5.65 11.88
CA GLN A 32 2.90 -5.07 12.25
C GLN A 32 3.55 -4.34 11.07
N LEU A 33 3.57 -4.95 9.88
CA LEU A 33 4.14 -4.31 8.69
C LEU A 33 3.34 -3.06 8.28
N ASN A 34 2.02 -3.11 8.37
CA ASN A 34 1.14 -1.98 8.08
C ASN A 34 1.42 -0.81 9.04
N ILE A 35 1.54 -1.08 10.35
CA ILE A 35 1.90 -0.06 11.36
C ILE A 35 3.27 0.54 11.04
N GLN A 36 4.28 -0.30 10.78
CA GLN A 36 5.63 0.16 10.44
C GLN A 36 5.65 1.09 9.21
N LEU A 37 4.95 0.71 8.14
CA LEU A 37 4.86 1.56 6.95
C LEU A 37 4.08 2.84 7.24
N CYS A 38 2.97 2.76 7.96
CA CYS A 38 2.14 3.90 8.34
C CYS A 38 2.94 4.94 9.14
N ASP A 39 3.67 4.49 10.16
CA ASP A 39 4.49 5.35 11.02
C ASP A 39 5.62 6.01 10.24
N GLY A 40 6.33 5.25 9.41
CA GLY A 40 7.39 5.78 8.55
C GLY A 40 6.88 6.80 7.55
N LEU A 41 5.80 6.49 6.84
CA LEU A 41 5.21 7.40 5.85
C LEU A 41 4.64 8.67 6.50
N THR A 42 4.10 8.58 7.72
CA THR A 42 3.61 9.75 8.46
C THR A 42 4.73 10.71 8.82
N ARG A 43 5.92 10.19 9.16
CA ARG A 43 7.09 11.03 9.50
C ARG A 43 7.64 11.80 8.31
N ILE A 44 7.48 11.29 7.10
CA ILE A 44 8.03 11.89 5.87
C ILE A 44 6.99 12.72 5.10
N GLY A 45 5.88 13.10 5.76
CA GLY A 45 4.88 14.03 5.22
C GLY A 45 3.61 13.37 4.67
N GLY A 46 3.52 12.04 4.65
CA GLY A 46 2.30 11.33 4.31
C GLY A 46 1.22 11.47 5.38
N LYS A 47 -0.05 11.41 5.00
CA LYS A 47 -1.18 11.35 5.94
C LYS A 47 -2.05 10.15 5.63
N VAL A 48 -2.60 9.49 6.64
CA VAL A 48 -3.58 8.42 6.41
C VAL A 48 -4.83 9.03 5.77
N ASN A 49 -5.32 8.38 4.71
CA ASN A 49 -6.61 8.67 4.10
C ASN A 49 -7.66 7.69 4.65
N GLY A 50 -8.57 8.20 5.49
CA GLY A 50 -9.57 7.42 6.20
C GLY A 50 -9.26 7.31 7.70
N MET A 51 -9.74 6.23 8.33
CA MET A 51 -9.56 6.02 9.77
C MET A 51 -8.13 5.57 10.11
N ASN A 52 -7.52 6.23 11.09
CA ASN A 52 -6.14 5.96 11.53
C ASN A 52 -6.01 4.86 12.60
N ASN A 53 -7.10 4.17 12.96
CA ASN A 53 -7.17 3.29 14.14
C ASN A 53 -7.52 1.84 13.76
N ASP A 54 -7.71 0.97 14.77
CA ASP A 54 -8.09 -0.46 14.69
C ASP A 54 -9.36 -0.79 13.88
N LYS A 55 -10.04 0.22 13.34
CA LYS A 55 -11.24 0.08 12.50
C LYS A 55 -10.93 -0.09 11.01
N ARG A 56 -9.66 -0.13 10.60
CA ARG A 56 -9.26 -0.41 9.22
C ARG A 56 -8.88 -1.88 9.03
N LEU A 57 -9.07 -2.40 7.81
CA LEU A 57 -8.59 -3.72 7.44
C LEU A 57 -7.05 -3.73 7.53
N CYS A 58 -6.48 -4.63 8.34
CA CYS A 58 -5.04 -4.66 8.59
C CYS A 58 -4.18 -4.82 7.33
N SER A 59 -4.73 -5.42 6.27
CA SER A 59 -4.05 -5.61 4.99
C SER A 59 -4.07 -4.39 4.08
N ILE A 60 -4.74 -3.29 4.46
CA ILE A 60 -4.85 -2.09 3.64
C ILE A 60 -4.32 -0.87 4.41
N LEU A 61 -3.44 -0.12 3.76
CA LEU A 61 -3.04 1.22 4.18
C LEU A 61 -3.26 2.17 3.02
N ASN A 62 -4.09 3.20 3.22
CA ASN A 62 -4.30 4.24 2.23
C ASN A 62 -3.65 5.53 2.72
N MET A 63 -2.67 6.02 1.97
CA MET A 63 -1.92 7.23 2.28
C MET A 63 -2.24 8.30 1.25
N ARG A 64 -2.25 9.55 1.70
CA ARG A 64 -2.33 10.74 0.86
C ARG A 64 -1.10 11.61 1.05
N PHE A 65 -0.66 12.22 -0.03
CA PHE A 65 0.47 13.14 -0.11
C PHE A 65 0.00 14.42 -0.80
N GLU A 66 0.59 15.57 -0.44
CA GLU A 66 0.26 16.85 -1.08
C GLU A 66 0.54 16.77 -2.58
N ASP A 67 -0.38 17.29 -3.39
CA ASP A 67 -0.23 17.30 -4.84
C ASP A 67 0.83 18.33 -5.26
N ASN A 68 2.04 17.84 -5.45
CA ASN A 68 3.17 18.58 -5.96
C ASN A 68 3.94 17.71 -6.96
N LEU A 69 4.87 18.32 -7.71
CA LEU A 69 5.65 17.63 -8.75
C LEU A 69 6.35 16.37 -8.24
N GLN A 70 6.82 16.35 -6.99
CA GLN A 70 7.49 15.19 -6.42
C GLN A 70 6.50 14.05 -6.15
N SER A 71 5.37 14.37 -5.54
CA SER A 71 4.31 13.40 -5.24
C SER A 71 3.67 12.81 -6.51
N GLN A 72 3.57 13.59 -7.60
CA GLN A 72 3.00 13.14 -8.89
C GLN A 72 3.79 11.98 -9.51
N ASN A 73 5.10 11.95 -9.29
CA ASN A 73 5.97 10.90 -9.83
C ASN A 73 6.02 9.64 -8.96
N LEU A 74 5.49 9.65 -7.74
CA LEU A 74 5.62 8.52 -6.80
C LEU A 74 5.12 7.18 -7.38
N LEU A 75 3.99 7.17 -8.08
CA LEU A 75 3.47 5.93 -8.67
C LEU A 75 4.40 5.37 -9.75
N VAL A 76 5.01 6.24 -10.55
CA VAL A 76 5.95 5.86 -11.62
C VAL A 76 7.24 5.35 -11.00
N GLU A 77 7.80 6.07 -10.02
CA GLU A 77 9.04 5.67 -9.33
C GLU A 77 8.90 4.33 -8.61
N LEU A 78 7.75 4.09 -7.96
CA LEU A 78 7.46 2.80 -7.33
C LEU A 78 7.36 1.68 -8.37
N ASP A 79 6.71 1.91 -9.51
CA ASP A 79 6.61 0.92 -10.59
C ASP A 79 7.98 0.59 -11.21
N LEU A 80 8.80 1.61 -11.48
CA LEU A 80 10.19 1.44 -11.95
C LEU A 80 11.05 0.68 -10.94
N ALA A 81 10.79 0.85 -9.64
CA ALA A 81 11.42 0.08 -8.59
C ALA A 81 10.85 -1.35 -8.44
N GLY A 82 9.86 -1.75 -9.24
CA GLY A 82 9.21 -3.05 -9.17
C GLY A 82 8.27 -3.21 -7.97
N ILE A 83 7.73 -2.10 -7.45
CA ILE A 83 6.82 -2.06 -6.31
C ILE A 83 5.41 -1.73 -6.82
N SER A 84 4.56 -2.75 -6.84
CA SER A 84 3.15 -2.59 -7.22
C SER A 84 2.35 -1.98 -6.09
N VAL A 85 1.71 -0.84 -6.36
CA VAL A 85 0.75 -0.17 -5.46
C VAL A 85 -0.54 0.14 -6.21
N GLY A 86 -1.65 0.28 -5.48
CA GLY A 86 -2.86 0.89 -6.05
C GLY A 86 -2.79 2.40 -5.84
N GLY A 87 -3.23 3.21 -6.78
CA GLY A 87 -3.30 4.65 -6.57
C GLY A 87 -4.21 5.33 -7.56
N SER A 88 -4.61 6.54 -7.22
CA SER A 88 -5.30 7.46 -8.13
C SER A 88 -4.54 8.77 -8.10
N VAL A 89 -3.97 9.15 -9.23
CA VAL A 89 -3.47 10.50 -9.48
C VAL A 89 -4.64 11.34 -9.96
N ALA A 90 -4.82 12.54 -9.40
CA ALA A 90 -5.90 13.45 -9.79
C ALA A 90 -5.81 13.87 -11.27
N TYR A 91 -4.66 13.68 -11.92
CA TYR A 91 -4.37 14.28 -13.22
C TYR A 91 -3.78 13.35 -14.29
N THR A 92 -4.09 12.05 -14.28
CA THR A 92 -3.62 11.21 -15.39
C THR A 92 -4.69 10.24 -15.88
N ALA A 93 -5.20 10.58 -17.07
CA ALA A 93 -5.85 9.72 -18.05
C ALA A 93 -7.18 9.09 -17.63
N GLY A 94 -8.28 9.81 -17.86
CA GLY A 94 -9.53 9.29 -18.48
C GLY A 94 -10.25 8.08 -17.85
N PHE A 95 -9.75 7.52 -16.75
CA PHE A 95 -10.31 6.38 -16.05
C PHE A 95 -10.79 6.89 -14.70
N SER A 96 -11.95 7.54 -14.71
CA SER A 96 -12.75 7.67 -13.50
C SER A 96 -13.08 6.25 -13.04
N SER A 97 -12.38 5.74 -12.04
CA SER A 97 -12.87 4.57 -11.32
C SER A 97 -14.24 4.95 -10.76
N GLU A 98 -15.31 4.33 -11.25
CA GLU A 98 -16.70 4.56 -10.79
C GLU A 98 -16.92 4.18 -9.30
N ILE A 99 -15.86 3.81 -8.58
CA ILE A 99 -15.84 3.46 -7.15
C ILE A 99 -14.80 4.32 -6.40
N GLY A 100 -14.59 5.57 -6.81
CA GLY A 100 -13.94 6.58 -5.99
C GLY A 100 -15.00 7.38 -5.25
N PRO A 101 -14.99 7.50 -3.91
CA PRO A 101 -15.79 8.54 -3.29
C PRO A 101 -15.28 9.87 -3.83
N LYS A 102 -16.20 10.65 -4.40
CA LYS A 102 -16.06 12.06 -4.81
C LYS A 102 -15.83 12.94 -3.57
N ILE A 103 -14.81 12.61 -2.78
CA ILE A 103 -14.46 13.13 -1.45
C ILE A 103 -12.99 13.61 -1.42
N LEU A 104 -12.24 13.42 -2.50
CA LEU A 104 -10.85 13.85 -2.56
C LEU A 104 -10.82 15.22 -3.21
N SER A 105 -10.43 16.24 -2.44
CA SER A 105 -10.01 17.52 -3.00
C SER A 105 -8.87 17.27 -3.99
N ASP A 106 -8.81 18.06 -5.05
CA ASP A 106 -7.80 17.94 -6.11
C ASP A 106 -6.36 18.12 -5.59
N ASP A 107 -6.18 18.51 -4.32
CA ASP A 107 -4.90 18.86 -3.71
C ASP A 107 -4.07 17.67 -3.18
N PHE A 108 -4.53 16.41 -3.36
CA PHE A 108 -3.82 15.25 -2.82
C PHE A 108 -3.75 14.04 -3.77
N ILE A 109 -2.61 13.37 -3.74
CA ILE A 109 -2.37 12.09 -4.42
C ILE A 109 -2.57 10.96 -3.43
N ASN A 110 -3.30 9.92 -3.86
CA ASN A 110 -3.64 8.78 -3.01
C ASN A 110 -2.91 7.52 -3.45
N ILE A 111 -2.26 6.87 -2.50
CA ILE A 111 -1.53 5.61 -2.69
C ILE A 111 -2.04 4.59 -1.67
N ARG A 112 -2.62 3.51 -2.18
CA ARG A 112 -3.10 2.33 -1.46
C ARG A 112 -2.06 1.22 -1.50
N PHE A 113 -1.49 0.93 -0.34
CA PHE A 113 -0.67 -0.25 -0.09
C PHE A 113 -1.56 -1.42 0.35
N SER A 114 -1.40 -2.56 -0.31
CA SER A 114 -2.13 -3.79 0.00
C SER A 114 -1.13 -4.88 0.37
N PHE A 115 -1.24 -5.39 1.60
CA PHE A 115 -0.29 -6.34 2.17
C PHE A 115 -0.81 -7.77 2.07
N SER A 116 0.13 -8.69 1.93
CA SER A 116 -0.07 -10.12 2.03
C SER A 116 0.83 -10.70 3.12
N ARG A 117 0.59 -11.97 3.49
CA ARG A 117 1.45 -12.71 4.41
C ARG A 117 2.88 -12.90 3.89
N LEU A 118 3.13 -12.66 2.60
CA LEU A 118 4.43 -12.84 1.96
C LEU A 118 5.30 -11.59 2.05
N ASN A 119 4.72 -10.45 2.44
CA ASN A 119 5.50 -9.23 2.59
C ASN A 119 6.48 -9.33 3.76
N ASN A 120 7.55 -8.56 3.69
CA ASN A 120 8.60 -8.55 4.71
C ASN A 120 9.11 -7.13 5.05
N ARG A 121 9.86 -7.01 6.15
CA ARG A 121 10.38 -5.72 6.63
C ARG A 121 11.34 -5.04 5.67
N GLY A 122 12.10 -5.80 4.87
CA GLY A 122 13.01 -5.24 3.87
C GLY A 122 12.24 -4.51 2.77
N GLU A 123 11.09 -5.03 2.35
CA GLU A 123 10.20 -4.35 1.41
C GLU A 123 9.63 -3.05 2.01
N ILE A 124 9.26 -3.05 3.29
CA ILE A 124 8.81 -1.82 3.98
C ILE A 124 9.91 -0.76 3.96
N PHE A 125 11.14 -1.13 4.32
CA PHE A 125 12.28 -0.23 4.30
C PHE A 125 12.54 0.33 2.90
N ARG A 126 12.45 -0.53 1.87
CA ARG A 126 12.64 -0.13 0.47
C ARG A 126 11.59 0.89 0.03
N VAL A 127 10.32 0.67 0.36
CA VAL A 127 9.23 1.62 0.08
C VAL A 127 9.49 2.96 0.77
N LEU A 128 9.81 2.95 2.06
CA LEU A 128 10.11 4.18 2.81
C LEU A 128 11.29 4.95 2.19
N SER A 129 12.34 4.23 1.78
CA SER A 129 13.54 4.83 1.18
C SER A 129 13.24 5.57 -0.11
N ILE A 130 12.46 4.95 -0.99
CA ILE A 130 12.10 5.54 -2.29
C ILE A 130 11.20 6.76 -2.08
N ILE A 131 10.19 6.65 -1.22
CA ILE A 131 9.24 7.74 -1.01
C ILE A 131 9.91 8.92 -0.30
N ASP A 132 10.75 8.68 0.72
CA ASP A 132 11.47 9.75 1.42
C ASP A 132 12.48 10.45 0.50
N TYR A 133 13.20 9.69 -0.33
CA TYR A 133 14.08 10.26 -1.34
C TYR A 133 13.30 11.14 -2.32
N GLN A 134 12.15 10.66 -2.81
CA GLN A 134 11.34 11.40 -3.78
C GLN A 134 10.74 12.68 -3.17
N LEU A 135 10.25 12.61 -1.93
CA LEU A 135 9.59 13.76 -1.28
C LEU A 135 10.57 14.78 -0.72
N ASN A 136 11.66 14.32 -0.10
CA ASN A 136 12.54 15.15 0.73
C ASN A 136 14.00 15.20 0.24
N GLY A 137 14.37 14.39 -0.76
CA GLY A 137 15.77 14.25 -1.20
C GLY A 137 16.67 13.52 -0.20
N ASN A 138 16.10 12.92 0.85
CA ASN A 138 16.84 12.20 1.88
C ASN A 138 17.24 10.81 1.40
N THR A 139 18.47 10.39 1.68
CA THR A 139 18.89 8.99 1.47
C THR A 139 18.86 8.28 2.83
N ILE A 140 17.98 7.30 3.03
CA ILE A 140 17.86 6.58 4.33
C ILE A 140 19.17 5.87 4.74
N LEU A 141 20.12 5.70 3.82
CA LEU A 141 21.47 5.23 4.11
C LEU A 141 22.21 6.07 5.17
N GLU A 142 21.89 7.35 5.36
CA GLU A 142 22.56 8.19 6.36
C GLU A 142 22.03 8.02 7.79
N GLN A 143 20.80 7.55 7.99
CA GLN A 143 20.22 7.43 9.33
C GLN A 143 20.45 6.06 9.98
N ALA A 144 20.76 5.03 9.19
CA ALA A 144 21.08 3.68 9.70
C ALA A 144 22.53 3.52 10.17
N LEU A 145 23.40 4.53 9.97
CA LEU A 145 24.79 4.54 10.42
C LEU A 145 25.01 5.31 11.74
N THR A 146 23.94 5.83 12.36
CA THR A 146 24.05 6.72 13.53
C THR A 146 23.25 6.27 14.76
N THR A 147 22.84 5.00 14.82
CA THR A 147 22.26 4.35 16.03
C THR A 147 22.59 2.88 16.04
#